data_AF-A0A969FZD0-F1
#
_entry.id   AF-A0A969FZD0-F1
#
_cell.length_a   1.000
_cell.length_b   1.000
_cell.length_c   1.000
_cell.angle_alpha   90.00
_cell.angle_beta   90.00
_cell.angle_gamma   90.00
#
_symmetry.space_group_name_H-M   'P 1'
#
loop_
_entity.id
_entity.type
_entity.pdbx_description
1 polymer ?
#
loop_
_entity_poly.entity_id
_entity_poly.type
_entity_poly.pdbx_seq_one_letter_code
_entity_poly.pdbx_strand_id
1 'polypeptide(L)'
;MTDSAQDFEQIQPLFSLVRRVDFFMGQAIQGKKSQGSEPTTSQTDFAATESSALPPYDHPTVLSFQAAFGLSAFDLDLVAIAFAPELDRRYGANFAYLQDDNSAIHPTVDLALKLLCDGINERIQRRNHFFPMPL
;
A
#
# COMPACT_ATOMS: atom_id res chain seq x y z
N MET A 1 2.04 24.58 29.40
CA MET A 1 3.23 24.61 28.52
C MET A 1 3.75 23.18 28.26
N THR A 2 2.82 22.25 28.10
CA THR A 2 3.02 20.86 27.70
C THR A 2 1.96 20.67 26.62
N ASP A 3 2.33 20.50 25.35
CA ASP A 3 1.45 19.78 24.41
C ASP A 3 2.02 19.59 23.00
N SER A 4 3.10 20.27 22.58
CA SER A 4 3.57 20.07 21.20
C SER A 4 4.07 18.65 20.94
N ALA A 5 4.59 17.93 21.94
CA ALA A 5 4.97 16.52 21.77
C ALA A 5 3.76 15.58 21.68
N GLN A 6 2.66 15.90 22.36
CA GLN A 6 1.43 15.08 22.36
C GLN A 6 0.65 15.26 21.05
N ASP A 7 0.63 16.47 20.48
CA ASP A 7 0.06 16.72 19.15
C ASP A 7 0.78 15.92 18.05
N PHE A 8 2.11 15.81 18.13
CA PHE A 8 2.87 15.00 17.17
C PHE A 8 2.62 13.50 17.33
N GLU A 9 2.44 13.00 18.56
CA GLU A 9 2.07 11.60 18.81
C GLU A 9 0.71 11.24 18.19
N GLN A 10 -0.26 12.17 18.19
CA GLN A 10 -1.56 11.95 17.57
C GLN A 10 -1.50 11.79 16.03
N ILE A 11 -0.47 12.37 15.39
CA ILE A 11 -0.29 12.32 13.92
C ILE A 11 0.61 11.15 13.50
N GLN A 12 1.39 10.56 14.41
CA GLN A 12 2.23 9.38 14.15
C GLN A 12 1.55 8.24 13.38
N PRO A 13 0.30 7.80 13.68
CA PRO A 13 -0.31 6.70 12.94
C PRO A 13 -0.44 7.03 11.44
N LEU A 14 -0.74 8.29 11.11
CA LEU A 14 -0.85 8.77 9.75
C LEU A 14 0.53 8.84 9.07
N PHE A 15 1.57 9.23 9.81
CA PHE A 15 2.94 9.27 9.30
C PHE A 15 3.48 7.86 8.94
N SER A 16 3.24 6.87 9.81
CA SER A 16 3.63 5.48 9.54
C SER A 16 2.93 4.90 8.31
N LEU A 17 1.65 5.24 8.13
CA LEU A 17 0.86 4.84 6.96
C LEU A 17 1.37 5.50 5.67
N VAL A 18 1.54 6.83 5.68
CA VAL A 18 2.08 7.62 4.56
C VAL A 18 3.45 7.11 4.13
N ARG A 19 4.34 6.82 5.07
CA ARG A 19 5.69 6.30 4.79
C ARG A 19 5.65 4.97 4.05
N ARG A 20 4.73 4.08 4.42
CA ARG A 20 4.56 2.78 3.77
C ARG A 20 4.01 2.94 2.35
N VAL A 21 3.01 3.81 2.17
CA VAL A 21 2.49 4.11 0.83
C VAL A 21 3.60 4.72 -0.04
N ASP A 22 4.37 5.68 0.46
CA ASP A 22 5.50 6.28 -0.26
C ASP A 22 6.53 5.26 -0.69
N PHE A 23 6.83 4.30 0.18
CA PHE A 23 7.73 3.20 -0.12
C PHE A 23 7.22 2.37 -1.31
N PHE A 24 5.99 1.85 -1.23
CA PHE A 24 5.43 1.02 -2.30
C PHE A 24 5.26 1.80 -3.63
N MET A 25 4.81 3.05 -3.56
CA MET A 25 4.66 3.91 -4.73
C MET A 25 6.00 4.26 -5.37
N GLY A 26 7.03 4.50 -4.55
CA GLY A 26 8.39 4.72 -5.01
C GLY A 26 8.95 3.55 -5.80
N GLN A 27 8.72 2.31 -5.35
CA GLN A 27 9.12 1.11 -6.07
C GLN A 27 8.37 0.97 -7.41
N ALA A 28 7.06 1.16 -7.40
CA ALA A 28 6.24 0.97 -8.60
C ALA A 28 6.52 2.00 -9.71
N ILE A 29 6.69 3.27 -9.33
CA ILE A 29 7.03 4.33 -10.28
C ILE A 29 8.42 4.09 -10.90
N GLN A 30 9.38 3.58 -10.13
CA GLN A 30 10.70 3.21 -10.65
C GLN A 30 10.59 2.01 -11.61
N GLY A 31 9.85 0.96 -11.24
CA GLY A 31 9.63 -0.21 -12.09
C GLY A 31 8.99 0.15 -13.43
N LYS A 32 7.96 1.02 -13.43
CA LYS A 32 7.28 1.46 -14.65
C LYS A 32 8.17 2.30 -15.57
N LYS A 33 9.05 3.16 -15.01
CA LYS A 33 10.00 3.96 -15.81
C LYS A 33 11.05 3.11 -16.52
N SER A 34 11.50 2.03 -15.89
CA SER A 34 12.50 1.12 -16.46
C SER A 34 11.96 0.24 -17.60
N GLN A 35 10.63 0.13 -17.77
CA GLN A 35 9.98 -0.65 -18.83
C GLN A 35 9.77 0.10 -20.15
N GLY A 36 10.24 1.34 -20.28
CA GLY A 36 10.13 2.10 -21.52
C GLY A 36 11.10 1.62 -22.61
N SER A 37 10.83 0.48 -23.26
CA SER A 37 11.19 0.10 -24.65
C SER A 37 10.98 -1.41 -24.91
N GLU A 38 9.77 -1.95 -24.82
CA GLU A 38 9.27 -3.10 -25.63
C GLU A 38 7.86 -3.53 -25.20
N PRO A 39 6.96 -3.91 -26.13
CA PRO A 39 5.65 -4.44 -25.78
C PRO A 39 5.78 -5.96 -25.59
N THR A 40 6.18 -6.40 -24.40
CA THR A 40 6.11 -7.83 -24.05
C THR A 40 5.22 -8.03 -22.84
N THR A 41 4.16 -8.80 -23.06
CA THR A 41 3.26 -9.42 -22.09
C THR A 41 4.05 -10.12 -20.98
N SER A 42 4.36 -9.43 -19.88
CA SER A 42 4.73 -10.06 -18.61
C SER A 42 4.61 -9.06 -17.47
N GLN A 43 3.61 -9.33 -16.63
CA GLN A 43 3.59 -9.11 -15.18
C GLN A 43 4.61 -8.10 -14.64
N THR A 44 4.16 -6.85 -14.47
CA THR A 44 4.84 -5.86 -13.63
C THR A 44 4.79 -6.32 -12.18
N ASP A 45 5.83 -7.01 -11.73
CA ASP A 45 6.17 -7.21 -10.32
C ASP A 45 6.90 -5.94 -9.87
N PHE A 46 6.20 -5.04 -9.18
CA PHE A 46 6.79 -3.78 -8.69
C PHE A 46 7.58 -3.97 -7.39
N ALA A 47 7.38 -5.10 -6.70
CA ALA A 47 8.01 -5.38 -5.42
C ALA A 47 9.38 -6.03 -5.62
N ALA A 48 10.45 -5.30 -5.29
CA ALA A 48 11.73 -5.92 -4.99
C ALA A 48 11.80 -6.11 -3.46
N THR A 49 11.81 -7.36 -3.00
CA THR A 49 12.42 -7.90 -1.76
C THR A 49 12.10 -7.29 -0.37
N GLU A 50 11.41 -6.15 -0.22
CA GLU A 50 11.63 -5.30 0.98
C GLU A 50 10.40 -4.91 1.82
N SER A 51 9.25 -5.59 1.74
CA SER A 51 8.14 -5.30 2.68
C SER A 51 8.54 -5.52 4.15
N SER A 52 9.53 -6.39 4.42
CA SER A 52 10.09 -6.59 5.77
C SER A 52 11.05 -5.47 6.23
N ALA A 53 11.45 -4.55 5.34
CA ALA A 53 12.34 -3.43 5.67
C ALA A 53 11.60 -2.27 6.37
N LEU A 54 10.27 -2.28 6.36
CA LEU A 54 9.46 -1.27 7.03
C LEU A 54 9.23 -1.66 8.50
N PRO A 55 9.37 -0.73 9.46
CA PRO A 55 9.09 -1.02 10.86
C PRO A 55 7.63 -1.43 11.01
N PRO A 56 7.32 -2.41 11.88
CA PRO A 56 5.94 -2.84 12.11
C PRO A 56 5.09 -1.65 12.58
N TYR A 57 3.79 -1.72 12.34
CA TYR A 57 2.86 -0.79 12.98
C TYR A 57 2.96 -0.96 14.50
N ASP A 58 3.31 0.11 15.21
CA ASP A 58 3.54 0.11 16.66
C ASP A 58 2.60 1.06 17.41
N HIS A 59 1.84 1.88 16.69
CA HIS A 59 0.92 2.83 17.30
C HIS A 59 -0.32 2.13 17.90
N PRO A 60 -0.70 2.42 19.16
CA PRO A 60 -1.81 1.75 19.86
C PRO A 60 -3.13 1.75 19.10
N THR A 61 -3.48 2.85 18.43
CA THR A 61 -4.71 2.95 17.63
C THR A 61 -4.71 1.97 16.47
N VAL A 62 -3.58 1.83 15.76
CA VAL A 62 -3.46 0.92 14.61
C VAL A 62 -3.52 -0.53 15.09
N LEU A 63 -2.83 -0.84 16.19
CA LEU A 63 -2.87 -2.17 16.80
C LEU A 63 -4.29 -2.54 17.29
N SER A 64 -5.02 -1.59 17.87
CA SER A 64 -6.40 -1.81 18.30
C SER A 64 -7.36 -2.04 17.12
N PHE A 65 -7.17 -1.29 16.03
CA PHE A 65 -7.90 -1.48 14.79
C PHE A 65 -7.60 -2.86 14.18
N GLN A 66 -6.32 -3.23 14.13
CA GLN A 66 -5.88 -4.53 13.67
C GLN A 66 -6.55 -5.67 14.45
N ALA A 67 -6.54 -5.59 15.78
CA ALA A 67 -7.14 -6.59 16.65
C ALA A 67 -8.67 -6.65 16.50
N ALA A 68 -9.34 -5.49 16.41
CA ALA A 68 -10.79 -5.41 16.31
C ALA A 68 -11.34 -6.06 15.02
N PHE A 69 -10.59 -5.97 13.91
CA PHE A 69 -10.99 -6.49 12.61
C PHE A 69 -10.26 -7.78 12.21
N GLY A 70 -9.41 -8.33 13.07
CA GLY A 70 -8.63 -9.55 12.78
C GLY A 70 -7.65 -9.38 11.61
N LEU A 71 -7.15 -8.17 11.39
CA LEU A 71 -6.32 -7.83 10.24
C LEU A 71 -4.89 -8.35 10.42
N SER A 72 -4.30 -8.87 9.36
CA SER A 72 -2.85 -9.10 9.29
C SER A 72 -2.12 -7.78 9.01
N ALA A 73 -0.79 -7.78 9.17
CA ALA A 73 0.03 -6.63 8.77
C ALA A 73 -0.13 -6.29 7.27
N PHE A 74 -0.33 -7.32 6.44
CA PHE A 74 -0.61 -7.15 5.01
C PHE A 74 -1.94 -6.44 4.77
N ASP A 75 -2.98 -6.77 5.54
CA ASP A 75 -4.29 -6.12 5.42
C ASP A 75 -4.21 -4.64 5.82
N LEU A 76 -3.37 -4.29 6.79
CA LEU A 76 -3.10 -2.89 7.11
C LEU A 76 -2.40 -2.15 5.98
N ASP A 77 -1.44 -2.79 5.30
CA ASP A 77 -0.80 -2.21 4.12
C ASP A 77 -1.79 -2.05 2.95
N LEU A 78 -2.74 -2.97 2.81
CA LEU A 78 -3.83 -2.86 1.85
C LEU A 78 -4.74 -1.66 2.15
N VAL A 79 -5.15 -1.51 3.42
CA VAL A 79 -5.93 -0.38 3.90
C VAL A 79 -5.15 0.92 3.66
N ALA A 80 -3.86 0.96 4.00
CA ALA A 80 -3.00 2.11 3.75
C ALA A 80 -3.02 2.57 2.29
N ILE A 81 -2.83 1.63 1.36
CA ILE A 81 -2.87 1.89 -0.08
C ILE A 81 -4.25 2.38 -0.52
N ALA A 82 -5.33 1.74 -0.06
CA ALA A 82 -6.69 2.11 -0.42
C ALA A 82 -7.08 3.52 0.05
N PHE A 83 -6.63 3.92 1.24
CA PHE A 83 -6.89 5.23 1.82
C PHE A 83 -5.96 6.33 1.31
N ALA A 84 -4.84 5.99 0.67
CA ALA A 84 -3.85 6.96 0.22
C ALA A 84 -4.43 8.17 -0.56
N PRO A 85 -5.38 8.03 -1.52
CA PRO A 85 -5.94 9.17 -2.25
C PRO A 85 -6.67 10.18 -1.36
N GLU A 86 -7.21 9.72 -0.24
CA GLU A 86 -7.91 10.55 0.75
C GLU A 86 -6.94 11.31 1.66
N LEU A 87 -5.70 10.82 1.79
CA LEU A 87 -4.67 11.46 2.61
C LEU A 87 -3.96 12.58 1.87
N ASP A 88 -3.64 12.36 0.60
CA ASP A 88 -3.02 13.35 -0.27
C ASP A 88 -3.37 13.06 -1.74
N ARG A 89 -3.82 14.10 -2.44
CA ARG A 89 -4.18 14.05 -3.86
C ARG A 89 -3.05 13.52 -4.76
N ARG A 90 -1.79 13.66 -4.35
CA ARG A 90 -0.63 13.14 -5.10
C ARG A 90 -0.73 11.64 -5.35
N TYR A 91 -1.29 10.89 -4.41
CA TYR A 91 -1.43 9.44 -4.54
C TYR A 91 -2.43 9.06 -5.62
N GLY A 92 -3.55 9.78 -5.71
CA GLY A 92 -4.53 9.55 -6.77
C GLY A 92 -3.94 9.76 -8.17
N ALA A 93 -3.14 10.81 -8.34
CA ALA A 93 -2.42 11.06 -9.61
C ALA A 93 -1.42 9.93 -9.93
N ASN A 94 -0.72 9.42 -8.92
CA ASN A 94 0.23 8.32 -9.11
C ASN A 94 -0.49 6.99 -9.42
N PHE A 95 -1.63 6.69 -8.81
CA PHE A 95 -2.41 5.49 -9.14
C PHE A 95 -2.97 5.55 -10.55
N ALA A 96 -3.51 6.71 -10.95
CA ALA A 96 -3.95 6.94 -12.31
C ALA A 96 -2.82 6.71 -13.32
N TYR A 97 -1.63 7.25 -13.04
CA TYR A 97 -0.42 7.01 -13.82
C TYR A 97 -0.05 5.52 -13.88
N LEU A 98 -0.02 4.80 -12.74
CA LEU A 98 0.34 3.38 -12.72
C LEU A 98 -0.65 2.51 -13.49
N GLN A 99 -1.94 2.88 -13.49
CA GLN A 99 -3.01 2.16 -14.18
C GLN A 99 -3.23 2.58 -15.63
N ASP A 100 -2.47 3.57 -16.13
CA ASP A 100 -2.64 4.15 -17.47
C ASP A 100 -4.06 4.70 -17.72
N ASP A 101 -4.75 5.11 -16.64
CA ASP A 101 -6.10 5.65 -16.68
C ASP A 101 -6.20 6.88 -15.76
N ASN A 102 -6.34 8.05 -16.38
CA ASN A 102 -6.42 9.34 -15.68
C ASN A 102 -7.66 9.49 -14.78
N SER A 103 -8.68 8.65 -14.96
CA SER A 103 -9.88 8.61 -14.12
C SER A 103 -9.74 7.68 -12.91
N ALA A 104 -8.78 6.75 -12.93
CA ALA A 104 -8.58 5.74 -11.89
C ALA A 104 -7.74 6.26 -10.72
N ILE A 105 -8.29 7.19 -9.94
CA ILE A 105 -7.63 7.80 -8.78
C ILE A 105 -7.53 6.88 -7.55
N HIS A 106 -8.23 5.75 -7.54
CA HIS A 106 -8.12 4.73 -6.49
C HIS A 106 -7.40 3.48 -7.03
N PRO A 107 -6.66 2.76 -6.16
CA PRO A 107 -6.04 1.51 -6.56
C PRO A 107 -7.10 0.44 -6.79
N THR A 108 -6.98 -0.33 -7.87
CA THR A 108 -7.68 -1.60 -8.02
C THR A 108 -7.07 -2.67 -7.12
N VAL A 109 -7.80 -3.76 -6.86
CA VAL A 109 -7.26 -4.94 -6.16
C VAL A 109 -6.01 -5.48 -6.84
N ASP A 110 -6.02 -5.54 -8.18
CA ASP A 110 -4.86 -5.98 -8.96
C ASP A 110 -3.65 -5.06 -8.75
N LEU A 111 -3.84 -3.73 -8.78
CA LEU A 111 -2.76 -2.79 -8.50
C LEU A 111 -2.23 -2.95 -7.07
N ALA A 112 -3.11 -3.02 -6.07
CA ALA A 112 -2.69 -3.18 -4.68
C ALA A 112 -1.85 -4.46 -4.48
N LEU A 113 -2.26 -5.57 -5.09
CA LEU A 113 -1.47 -6.81 -5.07
C LEU A 113 -0.13 -6.68 -5.80
N LYS A 114 -0.08 -5.97 -6.93
CA LYS A 114 1.17 -5.68 -7.64
C LYS A 114 2.13 -4.80 -6.85
N LEU A 115 1.61 -3.92 -6.00
CA LEU A 115 2.39 -3.06 -5.11
C LEU A 115 2.95 -3.82 -3.91
N LEU A 116 2.17 -4.76 -3.35
CA LEU A 116 2.50 -5.42 -2.08
C LEU A 116 3.21 -6.78 -2.22
N CYS A 117 3.11 -7.45 -3.37
CA CYS A 117 3.58 -8.82 -3.56
C CYS A 117 4.68 -8.92 -4.61
N ASP A 118 5.63 -9.83 -4.39
CA ASP A 118 6.75 -10.14 -5.29
C ASP A 118 6.43 -11.43 -6.06
N GLY A 119 5.75 -11.30 -7.20
CA GLY A 119 5.45 -12.42 -8.08
C GLY A 119 3.99 -12.87 -8.08
N ILE A 120 3.61 -13.50 -9.20
CA ILE A 120 2.24 -13.98 -9.42
C ILE A 120 1.76 -15.02 -8.39
N ASN A 121 2.66 -15.88 -7.89
CA ASN A 121 2.30 -16.91 -6.92
C ASN A 121 1.87 -16.30 -5.59
N GLU A 122 2.63 -15.32 -5.08
CA GLU A 122 2.25 -14.60 -3.87
C GLU A 122 0.95 -13.84 -4.09
N ARG A 123 0.78 -13.14 -5.23
CA ARG A 123 -0.47 -12.46 -5.54
C ARG A 123 -1.67 -13.40 -5.51
N ILE A 124 -1.57 -14.59 -6.11
CA ILE A 124 -2.64 -15.59 -6.11
C ILE A 124 -2.98 -16.01 -4.67
N GLN A 125 -1.96 -16.29 -3.84
CA GLN A 125 -2.17 -16.67 -2.44
C GLN A 125 -2.83 -15.52 -1.66
N ARG A 126 -2.36 -14.29 -1.85
CA ARG A 126 -2.86 -13.10 -1.16
C ARG A 126 -4.26 -12.69 -1.58
N ARG A 127 -4.77 -13.17 -2.73
CA ARG A 127 -6.18 -12.97 -3.10
C ARG A 127 -7.14 -13.55 -2.06
N ASN A 128 -6.73 -14.56 -1.29
CA ASN A 128 -7.53 -15.11 -0.19
C ASN A 128 -7.95 -14.06 0.85
N HIS A 129 -7.20 -12.97 0.99
CA HIS A 129 -7.54 -11.86 1.89
C HIS A 129 -8.80 -11.07 1.46
N PHE A 130 -9.20 -11.17 0.18
CA PHE A 130 -10.40 -10.50 -0.33
C PHE A 130 -11.64 -11.40 -0.37
N PHE A 131 -11.47 -12.69 -0.11
CA PHE A 131 -12.61 -13.59 -0.03
C PHE A 131 -13.21 -13.50 1.37
N PRO A 132 -14.54 -13.43 1.48
CA PRO A 132 -15.18 -13.56 2.78
C PRO A 132 -14.76 -14.90 3.37
N MET A 133 -14.40 -14.90 4.66
CA MET A 133 -14.15 -16.15 5.37
C MET A 133 -15.39 -17.03 5.20
N PRO A 134 -15.26 -18.31 4.77
CA PRO A 134 -16.42 -19.19 4.71
C PRO A 134 -16.99 -19.31 6.13
N LEU A 135 -18.28 -18.96 6.25
CA LEU A 135 -19.08 -19.10 7.48
C LEU A 135 -19.10 -20.54 7.97
#